data_AF-A0A957N4F9-F1
#
_entry.id   AF-A0A957N4F9-F1
#
_cell.length_a   1.000
_cell.length_b   1.000
_cell.length_c   1.000
_cell.angle_alpha   90.00
_cell.angle_beta   90.00
_cell.angle_gamma   90.00
#
_symmetry.space_group_name_H-M   'P 1'
#
loop_
_entity.id
_entity.type
_entity.pdbx_description
1 polymer ?
#
loop_
_entity_poly.entity_id
_entity_poly.type
_entity_poly.pdbx_seq_one_letter_code
_entity_poly.pdbx_strand_id
1 'polypeptide(L)'
;MLALLAILHARAATASEPCNPPNVIPREVCDFDSFRGSPPREIPNGWTEVILSGDPEFSQHTDTFYGPPSLMVRSIGGTFKVAIYTQV
;
A
#
# COMPACT_ATOMS: atom_id res chain seq x y z
N MET A 1 0.40 -26.92 14.56
CA MET A 1 1.23 -25.69 14.57
C MET A 1 1.99 -25.48 13.26
N LEU A 2 2.65 -26.50 12.68
CA LEU A 2 3.35 -26.38 11.37
C LEU A 2 2.46 -25.92 10.19
N ALA A 3 1.24 -26.45 10.08
CA ALA A 3 0.35 -26.13 8.96
C ALA A 3 -0.10 -24.66 8.93
N LEU A 4 -0.30 -24.03 10.10
CA LEU A 4 -0.71 -22.63 10.20
C LEU A 4 0.40 -21.70 9.72
N LEU A 5 1.65 -22.00 10.10
CA LEU A 5 2.85 -21.30 9.62
C LEU A 5 2.99 -21.40 8.09
N ALA A 6 2.75 -22.58 7.50
CA ALA A 6 2.84 -22.76 6.05
C ALA A 6 1.80 -21.93 5.28
N ILE A 7 0.57 -21.83 5.79
CA ILE A 7 -0.51 -21.05 5.15
C ILE A 7 -0.26 -19.54 5.24
N LEU A 8 0.31 -19.07 6.35
CA LEU A 8 0.71 -17.66 6.53
C LEU A 8 1.84 -17.25 5.57
N HIS A 9 2.84 -18.11 5.37
CA HIS A 9 3.95 -17.84 4.45
C HIS A 9 3.51 -17.82 2.98
N ALA A 10 2.56 -18.69 2.58
CA ALA A 10 2.07 -18.73 1.21
C ALA A 10 1.34 -17.44 0.79
N ARG A 11 0.58 -16.81 1.70
CA ARG A 11 -0.13 -15.55 1.43
C ARG A 11 0.78 -14.34 1.31
N ALA A 12 1.82 -14.27 2.15
CA ALA A 12 2.81 -13.20 2.03
C ALA A 12 3.59 -13.29 0.71
N ALA A 13 3.92 -14.50 0.26
CA ALA A 13 4.64 -14.72 -1.00
C ALA A 13 3.84 -14.29 -2.24
N THR A 14 2.50 -14.39 -2.22
CA THR A 14 1.65 -13.91 -3.32
C THR A 14 1.46 -12.40 -3.32
N ALA A 15 1.50 -11.78 -2.13
CA ALA A 15 1.39 -10.32 -2.00
C ALA A 15 2.62 -9.60 -2.59
N SER A 16 3.81 -10.16 -2.35
CA SER A 16 5.08 -9.59 -2.85
C SER A 16 5.41 -9.96 -4.30
N GLU A 17 4.56 -10.72 -4.99
CA GLU A 17 4.82 -11.15 -6.37
C GLU A 17 5.09 -9.97 -7.33
N PRO A 18 4.31 -8.87 -7.30
CA PRO A 18 4.57 -7.69 -8.13
C PRO A 18 5.89 -6.97 -7.79
N CYS A 19 6.44 -7.22 -6.60
CA CYS A 19 7.62 -6.58 -6.06
C CYS A 19 8.88 -7.46 -6.19
N ASN A 20 8.77 -8.64 -6.81
CA ASN A 20 9.91 -9.50 -7.11
C ASN A 20 10.79 -8.90 -8.23
N PRO A 21 12.09 -9.27 -8.29
CA PRO A 21 12.94 -8.90 -9.43
C PRO A 21 12.29 -9.25 -10.78
N PRO A 22 12.44 -8.40 -11.81
CA PRO A 22 13.41 -7.30 -11.94
C PRO A 22 12.86 -5.92 -11.52
N ASN A 23 11.95 -5.85 -10.55
CA ASN A 23 11.44 -4.56 -10.06
C ASN A 23 12.57 -3.67 -9.52
N VAL A 24 12.57 -2.40 -9.94
CA VAL A 24 13.56 -1.38 -9.54
C VAL A 24 13.17 -0.69 -8.23
N ILE A 25 11.92 -0.81 -7.81
CA ILE A 25 11.44 -0.30 -6.52
C ILE A 25 11.88 -1.29 -5.43
N PRO A 26 12.59 -0.82 -4.37
CA PRO A 26 12.92 -1.66 -3.23
C PRO A 26 11.68 -2.37 -2.68
N ARG A 27 11.82 -3.65 -2.34
CA ARG A 27 10.67 -4.49 -1.97
C ARG A 27 9.87 -3.85 -0.83
N GLU A 28 10.54 -3.33 0.19
CA GLU A 28 9.92 -2.68 1.35
C GLU A 28 9.08 -1.44 1.01
N VAL A 29 9.40 -0.76 -0.10
CA VAL A 29 8.63 0.37 -0.63
C VAL A 29 7.48 -0.14 -1.49
N CYS A 30 7.70 -1.17 -2.30
CA CYS A 30 6.70 -1.74 -3.19
C CYS A 30 5.59 -2.49 -2.42
N ASP A 31 5.95 -3.23 -1.37
CA ASP A 31 5.04 -4.03 -0.53
C ASP A 31 4.26 -3.20 0.50
N PHE A 32 4.53 -1.89 0.60
CA PHE A 32 3.97 -0.99 1.61
C PHE A 32 4.20 -1.48 3.05
N ASP A 33 5.39 -2.04 3.34
CA ASP A 33 5.71 -2.65 4.64
C ASP A 33 5.54 -1.70 5.84
N SER A 34 5.59 -0.38 5.59
CA SER A 34 5.38 0.64 6.62
C SER A 34 4.74 1.90 6.06
N PHE A 35 4.02 2.60 6.93
CA PHE A 35 3.33 3.86 6.64
C PHE A 35 3.85 4.97 7.57
N ARG A 36 3.78 6.22 7.09
CA ARG A 36 4.05 7.44 7.85
C ARG A 36 2.78 8.25 8.04
N GLY A 37 2.75 9.05 9.11
CA GLY A 37 1.63 9.92 9.45
C GLY A 37 0.56 9.20 10.26
N SER A 38 -0.67 9.68 10.16
CA SER A 38 -1.86 9.11 10.80
C SER A 38 -3.09 9.47 9.98
N PRO A 39 -4.21 8.72 10.08
CA PRO A 39 -5.45 9.10 9.40
C PRO A 39 -5.84 10.57 9.68
N PRO A 40 -6.30 11.33 8.67
CA PRO A 40 -6.61 10.93 7.29
C PRO A 40 -5.43 11.05 6.29
N ARG A 41 -4.19 11.22 6.75
CA ARG A 41 -2.98 11.37 5.93
C ARG A 41 -1.93 10.34 6.35
N GLU A 42 -2.27 9.07 6.17
CA GLU A 42 -1.36 7.94 6.39
C GLU A 42 -0.90 7.37 5.04
N ILE A 43 0.39 7.45 4.75
CA ILE A 43 0.98 7.23 3.41
C ILE A 43 2.09 6.19 3.51
N PRO A 44 2.23 5.25 2.55
CA PRO A 44 3.35 4.31 2.55
C PRO A 44 4.70 5.02 2.52
N ASN A 45 5.67 4.49 3.26
CA ASN A 45 7.03 5.01 3.23
C ASN A 45 7.65 4.83 1.84
N GLY A 46 8.41 5.83 1.38
CA GLY A 46 8.94 5.87 0.01
C GLY A 46 7.96 6.35 -1.05
N TRP A 47 6.70 6.63 -0.69
CA TRP A 47 5.70 7.21 -1.59
C TRP A 47 5.32 8.64 -1.19
N THR A 48 5.03 9.44 -2.21
CA THR A 48 4.57 10.84 -2.08
C THR A 48 3.23 11.01 -2.75
N GLU A 49 2.31 11.64 -2.05
CA GLU A 49 0.98 12.01 -2.53
C GLU A 49 0.95 13.44 -3.07
N VAL A 50 0.17 13.66 -4.14
CA VAL A 50 -0.14 14.98 -4.67
C VAL A 50 -1.65 15.08 -4.89
N ILE A 51 -2.30 15.97 -4.15
CA ILE A 51 -3.73 16.23 -4.30
C ILE A 51 -3.90 17.34 -5.35
N LEU A 52 -4.51 16.98 -6.48
CA LEU A 52 -4.81 17.92 -7.56
C LEU A 52 -6.16 18.60 -7.36
N SER A 53 -7.13 17.90 -6.76
CA SER A 53 -8.43 18.45 -6.37
C SER A 53 -9.15 17.56 -5.37
N GLY A 54 -10.06 18.14 -4.59
CA GLY A 54 -10.82 17.44 -3.53
C GLY A 54 -10.03 17.32 -2.22
N ASP A 55 -10.54 16.52 -1.29
CA ASP A 55 -9.86 16.21 -0.03
C ASP A 55 -10.02 14.70 0.28
N PRO A 56 -9.21 13.85 -0.37
CA PRO A 56 -9.22 12.41 -0.09
C PRO A 56 -8.57 12.09 1.26
N GLU A 57 -9.06 11.06 1.92
CA GLU A 57 -8.40 10.40 3.04
C GLU A 57 -7.50 9.28 2.53
N PHE A 58 -6.34 9.12 3.17
CA PHE A 58 -5.37 8.06 2.94
C PHE A 58 -5.20 7.28 4.25
N SER A 59 -5.31 5.96 4.15
CA SER A 59 -5.16 5.06 5.30
C SER A 59 -4.60 3.71 4.88
N GLN A 60 -3.82 3.10 5.77
CA GLN A 60 -3.47 1.70 5.64
C GLN A 60 -4.72 0.84 5.74
N HIS A 61 -4.82 -0.18 4.89
CA HIS A 61 -5.92 -1.13 4.91
C HIS A 61 -5.43 -2.54 4.54
N THR A 62 -6.33 -3.53 4.60
CA THR A 62 -6.01 -4.95 4.38
C THR A 62 -6.82 -5.59 3.24
N ASP A 63 -7.58 -4.81 2.48
CA ASP A 63 -8.61 -5.27 1.54
C ASP A 63 -8.12 -5.31 0.08
N THR A 64 -7.02 -6.03 -0.18
CA THR A 64 -6.53 -6.25 -1.54
C THR A 64 -6.63 -7.70 -1.96
N PHE A 65 -6.74 -7.91 -3.27
CA PHE A 65 -6.64 -9.24 -3.87
C PHE A 65 -5.27 -9.89 -3.61
N TYR A 66 -4.20 -9.09 -3.62
CA TYR A 66 -2.82 -9.58 -3.50
C TYR A 66 -2.45 -9.90 -2.05
N GLY A 67 -3.12 -9.28 -1.07
CA GLY A 67 -2.86 -9.41 0.37
C GLY A 67 -2.63 -8.05 1.04
N PRO A 68 -2.62 -8.01 2.38
CA PRO A 68 -2.24 -6.81 3.14
C PRO A 68 -0.72 -6.61 3.16
N PRO A 69 -0.23 -5.36 3.34
CA PRO A 69 -1.01 -4.13 3.49
C PRO A 69 -1.40 -3.46 2.15
N SER A 70 -2.32 -2.50 2.21
CA SER A 70 -2.73 -1.63 1.10
C SER A 70 -2.83 -0.18 1.51
N LEU A 71 -2.77 0.71 0.51
CA LEU A 71 -3.25 2.07 0.65
C LEU A 71 -4.70 2.17 0.16
N MET A 72 -5.60 2.59 1.05
CA MET A 72 -6.94 3.04 0.68
C MET A 72 -6.91 4.55 0.42
N VAL A 73 -7.52 4.98 -0.68
CA VAL A 73 -7.77 6.40 -0.98
C VAL A 73 -9.27 6.59 -1.18
N ARG A 74 -9.89 7.42 -0.34
CA ARG A 74 -11.35 7.60 -0.37
C ARG A 74 -11.78 9.04 -0.13
N SER A 75 -13.01 9.36 -0.49
CA SER A 75 -13.68 10.60 -0.09
C SER A 75 -15.12 10.29 0.26
N ILE A 76 -15.68 10.95 1.28
CA ILE A 76 -17.08 10.79 1.69
C ILE A 76 -17.87 11.99 1.13
N GLY A 77 -18.74 11.73 0.16
CA GLY A 77 -19.62 12.76 -0.42
C GLY A 77 -18.94 13.73 -1.40
N GLY A 78 -17.68 13.49 -1.77
CA GLY A 78 -16.92 14.31 -2.72
C GLY A 78 -16.27 13.49 -3.83
N THR A 79 -15.69 14.21 -4.80
CA THR A 79 -14.77 13.64 -5.80
C THR A 79 -13.37 14.16 -5.55
N PHE A 80 -12.37 13.39 -5.97
CA PHE A 80 -10.98 13.81 -5.85
C PHE A 80 -10.19 13.46 -7.10
N LYS A 81 -9.07 14.16 -7.28
CA LYS A 81 -8.03 13.83 -8.22
C LYS A 81 -6.70 13.86 -7.49
N VAL A 82 -5.97 12.77 -7.56
CA VAL A 82 -4.73 12.57 -6.80
C VAL A 82 -3.72 11.85 -7.69
N ALA A 83 -2.44 12.09 -7.44
CA ALA A 83 -1.35 11.25 -7.90
C ALA A 83 -0.61 10.69 -6.68
N ILE A 84 -0.07 9.48 -6.82
CA ILE A 84 0.91 8.92 -5.90
C ILE A 84 2.12 8.48 -6.71
N TYR A 85 3.31 8.77 -6.22
CA TYR A 85 4.54 8.41 -6.91
C TYR A 85 5.63 8.01 -5.94
N THR A 86 6.55 7.19 -6.43
CA THR A 86 7.81 6.86 -5.76
C THR A 86 8.95 7.14 -6.73
N GLN A 87 10.15 7.36 -6.19
CA GLN A 87 11.36 7.62 -6.96
C GLN A 87 12.43 6.61 -6.54
N VAL A 88 13.08 6.00 -7.54
CA VAL A 88 14.16 5.02 -7.41
C VAL A 88 15.44 5.53 -8.03
#